data_AF-A0AAV1YSH8-F1
#
_entry.id   AF-A0AAV1YSH8-F1
#
_cell.length_a   1.000
_cell.length_b   1.000
_cell.length_c   1.000
_cell.angle_alpha   90.00
_cell.angle_beta   90.00
_cell.angle_gamma   90.00
#
_symmetry.space_group_name_H-M   'P 1'
#
loop_
_entity.id
_entity.type
_entity.pdbx_description
1 polymer ?
#
loop_
_entity_poly.entity_id
_entity_poly.type
_entity_poly.pdbx_seq_one_letter_code
_entity_poly.pdbx_strand_id
1 'polypeptide(L)'
;MNTESLLKTLLVLHEQLEALIEFDCNPDDLTNGVMNSCFVLLYRDLIQLFAAYNDGIIDLFEKYFTMKKKHCKEALDIYKK
;
A
#
# COMPACT_ATOMS: atom_id res chain seq x y z
N MET A 1 -13.01 5.31 -8.94
CA MET A 1 -13.42 3.93 -8.51
C MET A 1 -14.77 3.97 -7.79
N ASN A 2 -15.56 2.89 -7.86
CA ASN A 2 -16.73 2.73 -6.99
C ASN A 2 -16.26 2.30 -5.58
N THR A 3 -17.08 2.46 -4.54
CA THR A 3 -16.67 2.18 -3.15
C THR A 3 -16.20 0.73 -2.93
N GLU A 4 -16.89 -0.26 -3.49
CA GLU A 4 -16.50 -1.68 -3.31
C GLU A 4 -15.18 -2.01 -3.99
N SER A 5 -14.94 -1.48 -5.20
CA SER A 5 -13.67 -1.64 -5.90
C SER A 5 -12.54 -0.95 -5.15
N LEU A 6 -12.76 0.27 -4.63
CA LEU A 6 -11.77 1.00 -3.86
C LEU A 6 -11.33 0.20 -2.61
N LEU A 7 -12.28 -0.29 -1.81
CA LEU A 7 -11.98 -1.06 -0.60
C LEU A 7 -11.21 -2.35 -0.91
N LYS A 8 -11.59 -3.07 -1.97
CA LYS A 8 -10.86 -4.28 -2.41
C LYS A 8 -9.46 -3.94 -2.93
N THR A 9 -9.33 -2.89 -3.73
CA THR A 9 -8.04 -2.46 -4.28
C THR A 9 -7.08 -2.03 -3.18
N LEU A 10 -7.55 -1.26 -2.19
CA LEU A 10 -6.73 -0.84 -1.05
C LEU A 10 -6.20 -2.02 -0.25
N LEU A 11 -7.01 -3.07 -0.06
CA LEU A 11 -6.55 -4.30 0.61
C LEU A 11 -5.42 -4.98 -0.15
N VAL A 12 -5.56 -5.14 -1.47
CA VAL A 12 -4.53 -5.78 -2.30
C VAL A 12 -3.24 -4.93 -2.35
N LEU A 13 -3.38 -3.60 -2.47
CA LEU A 13 -2.23 -2.69 -2.43
C LEU A 13 -1.49 -2.77 -1.10
N HIS A 14 -2.22 -2.86 0.01
CA HIS A 14 -1.64 -3.00 1.33
C HIS A 14 -0.86 -4.32 1.46
N GLU A 15 -1.43 -5.46 1.05
CA GLU A 15 -0.75 -6.76 1.06
C GLU A 15 0.54 -6.75 0.24
N GLN A 16 0.52 -6.08 -0.92
CA GLN A 16 1.72 -5.95 -1.76
C GLN A 16 2.78 -5.04 -1.11
N LEU A 17 2.35 -3.97 -0.42
CA LEU A 17 3.23 -3.08 0.30
C LEU A 17 3.89 -3.80 1.49
N GLU A 18 3.13 -4.56 2.27
CA GLU A 18 3.65 -5.37 3.38
C GLU A 18 4.69 -6.38 2.87
N ALA A 19 4.39 -7.13 1.81
CA ALA A 19 5.32 -8.10 1.23
C ALA A 19 6.63 -7.45 0.73
N LEU A 20 6.59 -6.19 0.27
CA LEU A 20 7.78 -5.46 -0.15
C LEU A 20 8.60 -5.02 1.08
N ILE A 21 7.92 -4.51 2.11
CA ILE A 21 8.56 -4.04 3.36
C ILE A 21 9.19 -5.21 4.13
N GLU A 22 8.63 -6.43 4.02
CA GLU A 22 9.20 -7.66 4.61
C GLU A 22 10.61 -8.01 4.11
N PHE A 23 11.11 -7.38 3.05
CA PHE A 23 12.51 -7.55 2.63
C PHE A 23 13.51 -7.14 3.71
N ASP A 24 13.12 -6.20 4.60
CA ASP A 24 13.81 -5.78 5.85
C ASP A 24 15.34 -5.97 5.86
N CYS A 25 16.02 -5.41 4.85
CA CYS A 25 17.46 -5.55 4.71
C CYS A 25 18.19 -4.42 5.45
N ASN A 26 19.32 -4.74 6.07
CA ASN A 26 20.25 -3.73 6.55
C ASN A 26 21.27 -3.36 5.45
N PRO A 27 21.90 -2.18 5.54
CA PRO A 27 22.97 -1.80 4.61
C PRO A 27 24.09 -2.84 4.51
N ASP A 28 24.37 -3.54 5.62
CA ASP A 28 25.39 -4.59 5.68
C ASP A 28 25.02 -5.85 4.89
N ASP A 29 23.73 -6.08 4.60
CA ASP A 29 23.26 -7.20 3.79
C ASP A 29 23.48 -6.94 2.28
N LEU A 30 23.60 -5.68 1.86
CA LEU A 30 23.74 -5.26 0.46
C LEU A 30 25.18 -5.33 -0.04
N THR A 31 25.80 -6.51 0.10
CA THR A 31 27.26 -6.71 -0.08
C THR A 31 27.73 -6.85 -1.53
N ASN A 32 26.82 -6.99 -2.50
CA ASN A 32 27.21 -7.19 -3.90
C ASN A 32 26.30 -6.44 -4.89
N GLY A 33 26.78 -6.29 -6.13
CA GLY A 33 26.08 -5.53 -7.18
C GLY A 33 24.73 -6.12 -7.60
N VAL A 34 24.53 -7.43 -7.45
CA VAL A 34 23.24 -8.08 -7.74
C VAL A 34 22.21 -7.69 -6.70
N MET A 35 22.55 -7.82 -5.41
CA MET A 35 21.66 -7.43 -4.32
C MET A 35 21.32 -5.94 -4.36
N ASN A 36 22.32 -5.08 -4.62
CA ASN A 36 22.09 -3.65 -4.79
C ASN A 36 21.15 -3.34 -5.96
N SER A 37 21.29 -4.05 -7.09
CA SER A 37 20.39 -3.87 -8.23
C SER A 37 18.96 -4.30 -7.92
N CYS A 38 18.78 -5.43 -7.23
CA CYS A 38 17.46 -5.87 -6.76
C CYS A 38 16.84 -4.86 -5.78
N PHE A 39 17.62 -4.35 -4.82
CA PHE A 39 17.15 -3.34 -3.86
C PHE A 39 16.69 -2.05 -4.55
N VAL A 40 17.42 -1.58 -5.57
CA VAL A 40 17.02 -0.39 -6.35
C VAL A 40 15.67 -0.60 -7.05
N LEU A 41 15.40 -1.81 -7.56
CA LEU A 41 14.10 -2.13 -8.15
C LEU A 41 12.99 -2.14 -7.10
N LEU A 42 13.20 -2.81 -5.97
CA LEU A 42 12.24 -2.83 -4.85
C LEU A 42 11.94 -1.42 -4.34
N TYR A 43 12.96 -0.58 -4.20
CA TYR A 43 12.79 0.82 -3.77
C TYR A 43 11.95 1.64 -4.76
N ARG A 44 12.15 1.45 -6.07
CA ARG A 44 11.34 2.13 -7.09
C ARG A 44 9.88 1.70 -7.03
N ASP A 45 9.64 0.40 -6.90
CA ASP A 45 8.29 -0.15 -6.77
C ASP A 45 7.62 0.36 -5.48
N LEU A 46 8.35 0.41 -4.36
CA LEU A 46 7.86 0.93 -3.08
C LEU A 46 7.34 2.35 -3.20
N ILE A 47 8.10 3.27 -3.83
CA ILE A 47 7.66 4.66 -3.99
C ILE A 47 6.36 4.75 -4.79
N GLN A 48 6.25 3.97 -5.88
CA GLN A 48 5.05 4.01 -6.72
C GLN A 48 3.84 3.38 -6.04
N LEU A 49 4.03 2.24 -5.35
CA LEU A 49 3.00 1.60 -4.54
C LEU A 49 2.52 2.50 -3.42
N PHE A 50 3.45 3.18 -2.72
CA PHE A 50 3.11 4.11 -1.66
C PHE A 50 2.33 5.32 -2.16
N ALA A 51 2.68 5.88 -3.32
CA ALA A 51 1.91 6.96 -3.94
C ALA A 51 0.48 6.50 -4.29
N ALA A 52 0.34 5.35 -4.95
CA ALA A 52 -0.96 4.79 -5.31
C ALA A 52 -1.83 4.45 -4.08
N TYR A 53 -1.21 3.94 -3.01
CA TYR A 53 -1.90 3.67 -1.75
C TYR A 53 -2.42 4.96 -1.12
N ASN A 54 -1.59 6.02 -1.05
CA ASN A 54 -2.01 7.32 -0.52
C ASN A 54 -3.15 7.95 -1.33
N ASP A 55 -3.09 7.89 -2.65
CA ASP A 55 -4.18 8.36 -3.51
C ASP A 55 -5.48 7.60 -3.21
N GLY A 56 -5.39 6.28 -2.99
CA GLY A 56 -6.52 5.45 -2.57
C GLY A 56 -7.07 5.83 -1.19
N ILE A 57 -6.22 6.17 -0.23
CA ILE A 57 -6.62 6.64 1.11
C ILE A 57 -7.30 8.02 1.03
N ILE A 58 -6.84 8.91 0.16
CA ILE A 58 -7.50 10.19 -0.09
C ILE A 58 -8.90 9.95 -0.69
N ASP A 59 -9.04 9.09 -1.70
CA ASP A 59 -10.34 8.72 -2.30
C ASP A 59 -11.27 8.05 -1.26
N LEU A 60 -10.70 7.31 -0.31
CA LEU A 60 -11.43 6.71 0.80
C LEU A 60 -12.04 7.78 1.70
N PHE A 61 -11.26 8.80 2.08
CA PHE A 61 -11.72 9.89 2.93
C PHE A 61 -12.77 10.77 2.26
N GLU A 62 -12.60 11.09 0.98
CA GLU A 62 -13.59 11.86 0.21
C GLU A 62 -14.95 11.17 0.20
N LYS A 63 -14.95 9.83 0.07
CA LYS A 63 -16.19 9.05 -0.01
C LYS A 63 -16.75 8.65 1.34
N TYR A 64 -15.95 8.65 2.40
CA TYR A 64 -16.29 8.06 3.71
C TYR A 64 -17.67 8.49 4.25
N PHE A 65 -17.98 9.79 4.18
CA PHE A 65 -19.24 10.35 4.69
C PHE A 65 -20.47 9.99 3.85
N THR A 66 -20.27 9.52 2.62
CA THR A 66 -21.34 9.07 1.72
C THR A 66 -21.51 7.54 1.68
N MET A 67 -20.63 6.81 2.37
CA MET A 67 -20.65 5.34 2.41
C MET A 67 -21.77 4.81 3.32
N LYS A 68 -22.21 3.57 3.05
CA LYS A 68 -23.09 2.83 3.96
C LYS A 68 -22.31 2.43 5.22
N LYS A 69 -23.00 2.34 6.36
CA LYS A 69 -22.41 1.98 7.67
C LYS A 69 -21.46 0.76 7.64
N LYS A 70 -21.78 -0.27 6.86
CA LYS A 70 -20.91 -1.45 6.68
C LYS A 70 -19.56 -1.07 6.06
N HIS A 71 -19.59 -0.33 4.95
CA HIS A 71 -18.40 0.13 4.25
C HIS A 71 -17.61 1.18 5.06
N CYS A 72 -18.25 2.02 5.86
CA CYS A 72 -17.53 2.91 6.78
C CYS A 72 -16.68 2.12 7.78
N LYS A 73 -17.20 0.99 8.29
CA LYS A 73 -16.45 0.13 9.21
C LYS A 73 -15.24 -0.50 8.51
N GLU A 74 -15.45 -1.05 7.32
CA GLU A 74 -14.37 -1.62 6.50
C GLU A 74 -13.31 -0.56 6.14
N ALA A 75 -13.73 0.63 5.73
CA ALA A 75 -12.85 1.77 5.44
C ALA A 75 -12.01 2.17 6.65
N LEU A 76 -12.62 2.24 7.84
CA LEU A 76 -11.91 2.58 9.07
C LEU A 76 -10.90 1.50 9.46
N ASP A 77 -11.23 0.22 9.26
CA ASP A 77 -10.33 -0.89 9.52
C ASP A 77 -9.12 -0.86 8.55
N ILE A 78 -9.34 -0.53 7.27
CA ILE A 78 -8.25 -0.33 6.29
C ILE A 78 -7.36 0.85 6.68
N TYR A 79 -7.94 2.00 7.06
CA TYR A 79 -7.16 3.18 7.44
C TYR A 79 -6.28 2.97 8.68
N LYS A 80 -6.70 2.08 9.60
CA LYS A 80 -5.95 1.79 10.83
C LYS A 80 -4.77 0.84 10.63
N LYS A 81 -4.74 0.12 9.51
CA LYS A 81 -3.61 -0.73 9.13
C LYS A 81 -2.50 0.13 8.55
#